data_AF-A0A7J7GGJ3-F1
#
_entry.id   AF-A0A7J7GGJ3-F1
#
_cell.length_a   1.000
_cell.length_b   1.000
_cell.length_c   1.000
_cell.angle_alpha   90.00
_cell.angle_beta   90.00
_cell.angle_gamma   90.00
#
_symmetry.space_group_name_H-M   'P 1'
#
loop_
_entity.id
_entity.type
_entity.pdbx_description
1 polymer ?
#
loop_
_entity_poly.entity_id
_entity_poly.type
_entity_poly.pdbx_seq_one_letter_code
_entity_poly.pdbx_strand_id
1 'polypeptide(L)'
;MIVEAESVLDEAIKRSEGPFFKAWDMFMMFFLKQHRVDSALKYMEAALGHPKSESVDKVLKYFEEEKNVDGAEELCKMLKKVNRLDSKAYDSLLRTYIAAGKPAPDMRMRIKADGIEVNSEFENLLETVCPK
;
A
#
# COMPACT_ATOMS: atom_id res chain seq x y z
N MET A 1 13.98 -13.54 17.75
CA MET A 1 12.70 -12.82 17.87
C MET A 1 11.90 -12.76 16.57
N ILE A 2 12.22 -11.96 15.53
CA ILE A 2 11.37 -11.94 14.32
C ILE A 2 11.44 -13.23 13.49
N VAL A 3 12.64 -13.78 13.28
CA VAL A 3 12.85 -15.02 12.51
C VAL A 3 12.11 -16.21 13.14
N GLU A 4 12.11 -16.29 14.47
CA GLU A 4 11.37 -17.33 15.20
C GLU A 4 9.85 -17.15 15.03
N ALA A 5 9.36 -15.91 15.09
CA ALA A 5 7.94 -15.62 14.86
C ALA A 5 7.52 -15.98 13.42
N GLU A 6 8.34 -15.63 12.41
CA GLU A 6 8.09 -16.03 11.01
C GLU A 6 8.06 -17.56 10.88
N SER A 7 9.01 -18.26 11.51
CA SER A 7 9.04 -19.72 11.51
C SER A 7 7.79 -20.35 12.16
N VAL A 8 7.28 -19.78 13.25
CA VAL A 8 6.05 -20.25 13.89
C VAL A 8 4.84 -20.06 12.98
N LEU A 9 4.74 -18.91 12.31
CA LEU A 9 3.68 -18.65 11.35
C LEU A 9 3.76 -19.59 10.14
N ASP A 10 4.96 -19.78 9.58
CA ASP A 10 5.18 -20.68 8.45
C ASP A 10 4.79 -22.13 8.79
N GLU A 11 5.12 -22.58 10.00
CA GLU A 11 4.73 -23.93 10.45
C GLU A 11 3.22 -24.04 10.69
N ALA A 12 2.56 -22.99 11.18
CA ALA A 12 1.11 -22.97 11.33
C ALA A 12 0.39 -23.04 9.98
N ILE A 13 0.86 -22.28 8.98
CA ILE A 13 0.30 -22.27 7.60
C ILE A 13 0.42 -23.64 6.93
N LYS A 14 1.50 -24.40 7.20
CA LYS A 14 1.63 -25.77 6.68
C LYS A 14 0.65 -26.76 7.29
N ARG A 15 0.12 -26.48 8.50
CA ARG A 15 -0.70 -27.41 9.29
C ARG A 15 -2.19 -27.10 9.25
N SER A 16 -2.61 -25.88 8.91
CA SER A 16 -4.01 -25.54 8.74
C SER A 16 -4.19 -24.40 7.72
N GLU A 17 -5.41 -24.23 7.22
CA GLU A 17 -5.77 -23.13 6.30
C GLU A 17 -5.99 -21.78 7.03
N GLY A 18 -5.87 -21.76 8.37
CA GLY A 18 -6.01 -20.55 9.17
C GLY A 18 -7.41 -20.37 9.78
N PRO A 19 -7.79 -19.13 10.15
CA PRO A 19 -7.35 -17.86 9.56
C PRO A 19 -6.03 -17.28 10.11
N PHE A 20 -5.18 -16.74 9.23
CA PHE A 20 -3.90 -16.11 9.60
C PHE A 20 -3.80 -14.61 9.28
N PHE A 21 -4.85 -13.99 8.75
CA PHE A 21 -4.82 -12.58 8.32
C PHE A 21 -4.31 -11.62 9.39
N LYS A 22 -4.68 -11.82 10.66
CA LYS A 22 -4.19 -10.98 11.76
C LYS A 22 -2.68 -11.11 11.98
N ALA A 23 -2.13 -12.32 11.81
CA ALA A 23 -0.68 -12.51 11.90
C ALA A 23 0.03 -11.81 10.74
N TRP A 24 -0.47 -11.98 9.51
CA TRP A 24 0.06 -11.28 8.34
C TRP A 24 0.00 -9.75 8.50
N ASP A 25 -1.09 -9.20 9.02
CA ASP A 25 -1.20 -7.76 9.32
C ASP A 25 -0.15 -7.29 10.33
N MET A 26 0.12 -8.10 11.36
CA MET A 26 1.13 -7.77 12.37
C MET A 26 2.55 -7.81 11.78
N PHE A 27 2.89 -8.82 10.97
CA PHE A 27 4.18 -8.88 10.28
C PHE A 27 4.34 -7.73 9.30
N MET A 28 3.31 -7.46 8.50
CA MET A 28 3.29 -6.33 7.57
C MET A 28 3.58 -5.02 8.30
N MET A 29 2.83 -4.69 9.35
CA MET A 29 3.05 -3.46 10.13
C MET A 29 4.41 -3.43 10.82
N PHE A 30 4.91 -4.56 11.30
CA PHE A 30 6.26 -4.66 11.87
C PHE A 30 7.33 -4.30 10.85
N PHE A 31 7.28 -4.89 9.65
CA PHE A 31 8.26 -4.62 8.61
C PHE A 31 8.16 -3.20 8.06
N LEU A 32 6.95 -2.64 7.95
CA LEU A 32 6.73 -1.24 7.58
C LEU A 32 7.46 -0.30 8.54
N LYS A 33 7.24 -0.46 9.86
CA LYS A 33 7.92 0.35 10.89
C LYS A 33 9.45 0.25 10.87
N GLN A 34 9.99 -0.82 10.29
CA GLN A 34 11.44 -1.01 10.10
C GLN A 34 11.92 -0.54 8.72
N HIS A 35 11.08 0.15 7.95
CA HIS A 35 11.29 0.55 6.55
C HIS A 35 11.66 -0.62 5.62
N ARG A 36 11.29 -1.85 5.99
CA ARG A 36 11.51 -3.07 5.20
C ARG A 36 10.31 -3.34 4.29
N VAL A 37 10.13 -2.47 3.30
CA VAL A 37 8.96 -2.46 2.41
C VAL A 37 8.76 -3.83 1.76
N ASP A 38 9.76 -4.43 1.10
CA ASP A 38 9.63 -5.74 0.44
C ASP A 38 9.11 -6.84 1.38
N SER A 39 9.59 -6.85 2.63
CA SER A 39 9.14 -7.80 3.64
C SER A 39 7.69 -7.54 4.05
N ALA A 40 7.28 -6.27 4.18
CA ALA A 40 5.90 -5.91 4.45
C ALA A 40 4.96 -6.32 3.30
N LEU A 41 5.39 -6.08 2.06
CA LEU A 41 4.62 -6.39 0.87
C LEU A 41 4.32 -7.89 0.74
N LYS A 42 5.28 -8.76 1.08
CA LYS A 42 5.08 -10.23 1.16
C LYS A 42 3.86 -10.60 2.01
N TYR A 43 3.75 -10.03 3.21
CA TYR A 43 2.64 -10.33 4.13
C TYR A 43 1.35 -9.64 3.71
N MET A 44 1.45 -8.49 3.06
CA MET A 44 0.30 -7.81 2.50
C MET A 44 -0.32 -8.59 1.34
N GLU A 45 0.48 -9.15 0.44
CA GLU A 45 -0.02 -10.00 -0.66
C GLU A 45 -0.79 -11.21 -0.13
N ALA A 46 -0.25 -11.87 0.91
CA ALA A 46 -0.95 -12.95 1.61
C ALA A 46 -2.26 -12.48 2.26
N ALA A 47 -2.28 -11.30 2.89
CA ALA A 47 -3.48 -10.72 3.51
C ALA A 47 -4.53 -10.25 2.48
N LEU A 48 -4.11 -9.71 1.33
CA LEU A 48 -4.98 -9.18 0.29
C LEU A 48 -5.84 -10.25 -0.38
N GLY A 49 -5.40 -11.52 -0.36
CA GLY A 49 -6.23 -12.66 -0.74
C GLY A 49 -7.45 -12.88 0.16
N HIS A 50 -7.48 -12.25 1.35
CA HIS A 50 -8.59 -12.37 2.29
C HIS A 50 -9.52 -11.14 2.27
N PRO A 51 -10.85 -11.32 2.13
CA PRO A 51 -11.81 -10.22 2.05
C PRO A 51 -11.85 -9.29 3.27
N LYS A 52 -11.40 -9.76 4.44
CA LYS A 52 -11.45 -9.04 5.72
C LYS A 52 -10.17 -8.26 6.04
N SER A 53 -9.20 -8.20 5.13
CA SER A 53 -7.99 -7.40 5.34
C SER A 53 -8.35 -5.90 5.36
N GLU A 54 -8.25 -5.28 6.54
CA GLU A 54 -8.38 -3.82 6.76
C GLU A 54 -7.05 -3.07 6.50
N SER A 55 -6.10 -3.76 5.89
CA SER A 55 -4.68 -3.45 6.01
C SER A 55 -4.30 -2.33 5.04
N VAL A 56 -4.92 -2.29 3.86
CA VAL A 56 -4.61 -1.33 2.79
C VAL A 56 -4.69 0.11 3.27
N ASP A 57 -5.80 0.50 3.90
CA ASP A 57 -6.00 1.87 4.38
C ASP A 57 -4.96 2.28 5.43
N LYS A 58 -4.61 1.35 6.33
CA LYS A 58 -3.62 1.58 7.39
C LYS A 58 -2.21 1.74 6.80
N VAL A 59 -1.88 0.97 5.76
CA VAL A 59 -0.58 1.07 5.08
C VAL A 59 -0.49 2.33 4.23
N LEU A 60 -1.54 2.68 3.49
CA LEU A 60 -1.64 3.92 2.72
C LEU A 60 -1.39 5.13 3.63
N LYS A 61 -2.09 5.17 4.77
CA LYS A 61 -1.88 6.21 5.79
C LYS A 61 -0.47 6.21 6.38
N TYR A 62 0.11 5.05 6.65
CA TYR A 62 1.49 4.94 7.14
C TYR A 62 2.49 5.59 6.18
N PHE A 63 2.39 5.32 4.88
CA PHE A 63 3.31 5.91 3.91
C PHE A 63 3.13 7.42 3.74
N GLU A 64 1.90 7.92 3.84
CA GLU A 64 1.63 9.36 3.86
C GLU A 64 2.30 10.04 5.06
N GLU A 65 2.11 9.51 6.27
CA GLU A 65 2.69 10.04 7.52
C GLU A 65 4.23 10.01 7.49
N GLU A 66 4.82 8.95 6.96
CA GLU A 66 6.27 8.80 6.79
C GLU A 66 6.83 9.53 5.57
N LYS A 67 5.98 10.15 4.74
CA LYS A 67 6.36 10.81 3.47
C LYS A 67 7.12 9.88 2.51
N ASN A 68 6.84 8.58 2.61
CA ASN A 68 7.56 7.54 1.90
C ASN A 68 6.90 7.25 0.55
N VAL A 69 7.24 8.08 -0.44
CA VAL A 69 6.76 7.95 -1.82
C VAL A 69 7.10 6.60 -2.42
N ASP A 70 8.31 6.08 -2.21
CA ASP A 70 8.76 4.84 -2.84
C ASP A 70 7.94 3.64 -2.31
N GLY A 71 7.66 3.63 -1.00
CA GLY A 71 6.78 2.63 -0.39
C GLY A 71 5.33 2.72 -0.87
N ALA A 72 4.78 3.92 -0.99
CA ALA A 72 3.44 4.15 -1.52
C ALA A 72 3.30 3.72 -3.00
N GLU A 73 4.34 3.96 -3.81
CA GLU A 73 4.40 3.52 -5.21
C GLU A 73 4.40 1.99 -5.33
N GLU A 74 5.23 1.28 -4.55
CA GLU A 74 5.24 -0.18 -4.57
C GLU A 74 3.90 -0.77 -4.10
N LEU A 75 3.25 -0.15 -3.12
CA LEU A 75 1.90 -0.54 -2.72
C LEU A 75 0.89 -0.38 -3.87
N CYS A 76 0.89 0.76 -4.57
CA CYS A 76 -0.02 0.97 -5.70
C CYS A 76 0.23 -0.06 -6.82
N LYS A 77 1.50 -0.41 -7.09
CA LYS A 77 1.84 -1.48 -8.05
C LYS A 77 1.27 -2.83 -7.64
N MET A 78 1.31 -3.19 -6.36
CA MET A 78 0.70 -4.42 -5.87
C MET A 78 -0.82 -4.41 -5.96
N LEU A 79 -1.47 -3.34 -5.51
CA LEU A 79 -2.94 -3.19 -5.60
C LEU A 79 -3.40 -3.32 -7.05
N LYS A 80 -2.64 -2.78 -8.00
CA LYS A 80 -2.89 -2.94 -9.43
C LYS A 80 -2.83 -4.40 -9.87
N LYS A 81 -1.80 -5.15 -9.47
CA LYS A 81 -1.64 -6.58 -9.83
C LYS A 81 -2.81 -7.44 -9.35
N VAL A 82 -3.41 -7.09 -8.21
CA VAL A 82 -4.58 -7.81 -7.65
C VAL A 82 -5.93 -7.19 -8.02
N ASN A 83 -5.96 -6.23 -8.96
CA ASN A 83 -7.18 -5.50 -9.37
C ASN A 83 -7.92 -4.81 -8.21
N ARG A 84 -7.19 -4.28 -7.22
CA ARG A 84 -7.71 -3.51 -6.08
C ARG A 84 -7.18 -2.07 -6.03
N LEU A 85 -6.57 -1.59 -7.12
CA LEU A 85 -6.19 -0.20 -7.24
C LEU A 85 -7.43 0.63 -7.55
N ASP A 86 -7.71 1.64 -6.73
CA ASP A 86 -8.87 2.51 -6.84
C ASP A 86 -8.49 4.00 -6.63
N SER A 87 -9.49 4.88 -6.69
CA SER A 87 -9.29 6.31 -6.47
C SER A 87 -8.76 6.61 -5.07
N LYS A 88 -9.10 5.82 -4.05
CA LYS A 88 -8.61 6.04 -2.69
C LYS A 88 -7.11 5.75 -2.56
N ALA A 89 -6.63 4.71 -3.23
CA ALA A 89 -5.20 4.41 -3.29
C ALA A 89 -4.41 5.55 -3.97
N TYR A 90 -4.92 6.08 -5.08
CA TYR A 90 -4.31 7.24 -5.74
C TYR A 90 -4.42 8.54 -4.93
N ASP A 91 -5.52 8.77 -4.20
CA ASP A 91 -5.65 9.90 -3.27
C ASP A 91 -4.49 9.92 -2.26
N SER A 92 -4.29 8.78 -1.61
CA SER A 92 -3.23 8.63 -0.61
C SER A 92 -1.83 8.72 -1.24
N LEU A 93 -1.63 8.19 -2.45
CA LEU A 93 -0.37 8.37 -3.18
C LEU A 93 -0.09 9.85 -3.43
N LEU A 94 -1.06 10.60 -3.95
CA LEU A 94 -0.94 12.05 -4.18
C LEU A 94 -0.61 12.81 -2.90
N ARG A 95 -1.33 12.52 -1.80
CA ARG A 95 -1.05 13.13 -0.49
C ARG A 95 0.35 12.82 -0.01
N THR A 96 0.86 11.61 -0.25
CA THR A 96 2.24 11.22 0.08
C THR A 96 3.25 12.04 -0.71
N TYR A 97 3.04 12.22 -2.03
CA TYR A 97 3.88 13.09 -2.86
C TYR A 97 3.88 14.55 -2.35
N ILE A 98 2.71 15.09 -2.02
CA ILE A 98 2.54 16.44 -1.46
C ILE A 98 3.28 16.55 -0.12
N ALA A 99 3.08 15.61 0.80
CA ALA A 99 3.71 15.61 2.12
C ALA A 99 5.25 15.52 2.04
N ALA A 100 5.76 14.80 1.04
CA ALA A 100 7.17 14.69 0.70
C ALA A 100 7.73 15.90 -0.09
N GLY A 101 6.88 16.80 -0.59
CA GLY A 101 7.27 17.91 -1.46
C GLY A 101 7.86 17.45 -2.80
N LYS A 102 7.47 16.26 -3.28
CA LYS A 102 7.97 15.68 -4.53
C LYS A 102 6.95 15.90 -5.67
N PRO A 103 7.40 16.25 -6.88
CA PRO A 103 6.53 16.28 -8.06
C PRO A 103 6.25 14.87 -8.59
N ALA A 104 5.16 14.73 -9.34
CA ALA A 104 4.75 13.51 -10.03
C ALA A 104 4.28 13.83 -11.46
N PRO A 105 5.18 14.19 -12.39
CA PRO A 105 4.83 14.82 -13.68
C PRO A 105 4.01 13.94 -14.63
N ASP A 106 3.97 12.63 -14.42
CA ASP A 106 3.24 11.66 -15.24
C ASP A 106 1.92 11.18 -14.59
N MET A 107 1.61 11.67 -13.39
CA MET A 107 0.52 11.15 -12.56
C MET A 107 -0.85 11.22 -13.24
N ARG A 108 -1.14 12.32 -13.94
CA ARG A 108 -2.39 12.47 -14.72
C ARG A 108 -2.53 11.42 -15.81
N MET A 109 -1.44 11.11 -16.51
CA MET A 109 -1.43 10.07 -17.55
C MET A 109 -1.65 8.68 -16.93
N ARG A 110 -1.01 8.41 -15.79
CA ARG A 110 -1.13 7.15 -15.05
C ARG A 110 -2.57 6.90 -14.57
N ILE A 111 -3.19 7.87 -13.91
CA ILE A 111 -4.58 7.75 -13.42
C ILE A 111 -5.54 7.45 -14.57
N LYS A 112 -5.38 8.16 -15.71
CA LYS A 112 -6.19 7.95 -16.91
C LYS A 112 -5.96 6.56 -17.52
N ALA A 113 -4.72 6.11 -17.60
CA ALA A 113 -4.38 4.77 -18.12
C ALA A 113 -4.99 3.65 -17.26
N ASP A 114 -5.15 3.91 -15.97
CA ASP A 114 -5.73 2.96 -15.02
C ASP A 114 -7.26 3.08 -14.91
N GLY A 115 -7.88 3.91 -15.75
CA GLY A 115 -9.33 4.03 -15.86
C GLY A 115 -10.00 4.68 -14.65
N ILE A 116 -9.23 5.39 -13.81
CA ILE A 116 -9.74 6.04 -12.60
C ILE A 116 -10.24 7.43 -12.93
N GLU A 117 -11.49 7.69 -12.54
CA GLU A 117 -12.11 9.01 -12.71
C GLU A 117 -11.49 10.04 -11.77
N VAL A 118 -11.16 11.20 -12.33
CA VAL A 118 -10.63 12.35 -11.59
C VAL A 118 -11.81 13.22 -11.19
N ASN A 119 -12.13 13.23 -9.89
CA ASN A 119 -13.12 14.16 -9.32
C ASN A 119 -12.47 15.51 -8.95
N SER A 120 -13.27 16.47 -8.47
CA SER A 120 -12.79 17.81 -8.11
C SER A 120 -11.77 17.83 -6.96
N GLU A 121 -11.89 16.94 -5.98
CA GLU A 121 -10.92 16.83 -4.87
C GLU A 121 -9.58 16.30 -5.39
N PHE A 122 -9.64 15.28 -6.25
CA PHE A 122 -8.49 14.71 -6.94
C PHE A 122 -7.74 15.74 -7.79
N GLU A 123 -8.49 16.58 -8.49
CA GLU A 123 -7.92 17.63 -9.34
C GLU A 123 -7.09 18.64 -8.52
N ASN A 124 -7.57 19.02 -7.34
CA ASN A 124 -6.84 19.94 -6.45
C ASN A 124 -5.50 19.36 -5.99
N LEU A 125 -5.47 18.06 -5.66
CA LEU A 125 -4.23 17.36 -5.30
C LEU A 125 -3.28 17.29 -6.50
N LEU A 126 -3.81 16.99 -7.69
CA LEU A 126 -3.02 16.91 -8.92
C LEU A 126 -2.38 18.23 -9.31
N GLU A 127 -3.06 19.37 -9.16
CA GLU A 127 -2.45 20.69 -9.45
C GLU A 127 -1.22 20.97 -8.56
N THR A 128 -1.12 20.33 -7.40
CA THR A 128 0.02 20.51 -6.49
C THR A 128 1.26 19.73 -6.95
N VAL A 129 1.08 18.52 -7.48
CA VAL A 129 2.20 17.61 -7.81
C VAL A 129 2.43 17.42 -9.31
N CYS A 130 1.41 17.69 -10.12
CA CYS A 130 1.36 17.48 -11.56
C CYS A 130 0.46 18.56 -12.21
N PRO A 131 0.88 19.84 -12.20
CA PRO A 131 0.13 20.92 -12.85
C PRO A 131 -0.02 20.65 -14.36
N LYS A 132 -1.03 21.27 -14.97
CA LYS A 132 -1.31 21.17 -16.42
C LYS A 132 -0.20 21.74 -17.30
#